data_AF-A0A7C0YPR0-F1
#
_entry.id   AF-A0A7C0YPR0-F1
#
_cell.length_a   1.000
_cell.length_b   1.000
_cell.length_c   1.000
_cell.angle_alpha   90.00
_cell.angle_beta   90.00
_cell.angle_gamma   90.00
#
_symmetry.space_group_name_H-M   'P 1'
#
loop_
_entity.id
_entity.type
_entity.pdbx_description
1 polymer ?
#
loop_
_entity_poly.entity_id
_entity_poly.type
_entity_poly.pdbx_seq_one_letter_code
_entity_poly.pdbx_strand_id
1 'polypeptide(L)'
;MICFDLEGPLSPQDNAYEVMSLSENGRPVFEALSEYDDILSLENRPGYEPGDTLKLIVPFLSYYGFSEADISRVSAGAVLVSGMKDVVDWLRSRGEQVRIISTSYEQHAHSVGRRLGVAGRDIASTGLDLGEFTLDSDVHDALRQIEKKVLEGGLSSDVIAMLDELYFGSGLFQQIGVEVVGGQRKVDALLRFAAEAGEDVSDVVAVGDSITDYKMLREVSDAGGLAIAFNANKYCLPYADIGVATLDGRAVLPIIGAFISSGRRGALQKAAELESDITVLESEGYDYLLELESPPVYSVIAENKDLKGILAVHRDMRMKVRGEAGKLG
;
A
#
# COMPACT_ATOMS: atom_id res chain seq x y z
N MET A 1 -16.01 -1.27 11.04
CA MET A 1 -15.52 -1.08 9.66
C MET A 1 -14.08 -1.57 9.53
N ILE A 2 -13.69 -2.12 8.37
CA ILE A 2 -12.34 -2.57 8.08
C ILE A 2 -11.82 -1.86 6.82
N CYS A 3 -10.73 -1.12 6.96
CA CYS A 3 -10.04 -0.40 5.91
C CYS A 3 -8.76 -1.15 5.50
N PHE A 4 -8.63 -1.47 4.23
CA PHE A 4 -7.43 -2.08 3.67
C PHE A 4 -6.69 -1.09 2.76
N ASP A 5 -5.37 -1.04 2.86
CA ASP A 5 -4.57 -0.69 1.70
C ASP A 5 -4.72 -1.74 0.59
N LEU A 6 -4.50 -1.33 -0.66
CA LEU A 6 -4.63 -2.21 -1.81
C LEU A 6 -3.35 -3.00 -2.11
N GLU A 7 -2.21 -2.32 -2.28
CA GLU A 7 -0.99 -2.90 -2.85
C GLU A 7 -0.10 -3.47 -1.75
N GLY A 8 -0.24 -4.76 -1.51
CA GLY A 8 0.39 -5.50 -0.42
C GLY A 8 -0.66 -6.38 0.24
N PRO A 9 -1.69 -5.80 0.91
CA PRO A 9 -2.76 -6.58 1.54
C PRO A 9 -3.72 -7.24 0.54
N LEU A 10 -4.22 -6.50 -0.47
CA LEU A 10 -5.28 -7.00 -1.37
C LEU A 10 -4.74 -7.56 -2.68
N SER A 11 -3.70 -6.93 -3.23
CA SER A 11 -3.00 -7.34 -4.44
C SER A 11 -1.50 -7.21 -4.22
N PRO A 12 -0.68 -8.19 -4.62
CA PRO A 12 0.77 -8.07 -4.45
C PRO A 12 1.43 -7.24 -5.56
N GLN A 13 0.67 -6.88 -6.59
CA GLN A 13 1.16 -6.12 -7.72
C GLN A 13 1.34 -4.65 -7.32
N ASP A 14 2.52 -4.10 -7.58
CA ASP A 14 2.71 -2.65 -7.67
C ASP A 14 2.27 -2.21 -9.07
N ASN A 15 1.12 -1.55 -9.17
CA ASN A 15 0.55 -1.21 -10.48
C ASN A 15 1.42 -0.21 -11.22
N ALA A 16 1.93 0.78 -10.50
CA ALA A 16 2.71 1.86 -11.07
C ALA A 16 3.99 1.31 -11.73
N TYR A 17 4.65 0.38 -11.05
CA TYR A 17 5.81 -0.35 -11.57
C TYR A 17 5.48 -1.17 -12.82
N GLU A 18 4.36 -1.91 -12.79
CA GLU A 18 3.96 -2.74 -13.93
C GLU A 18 3.52 -1.90 -15.15
N VAL A 19 2.84 -0.77 -14.95
CA VAL A 19 2.52 0.18 -16.02
C VAL A 19 3.79 0.77 -16.63
N MET A 20 4.72 1.22 -15.80
CA MET A 20 6.00 1.75 -16.29
C MET A 20 6.78 0.70 -17.08
N SER A 21 6.68 -0.58 -16.72
CA SER A 21 7.34 -1.67 -17.44
C SER A 21 6.86 -1.93 -18.87
N LEU A 22 5.79 -1.26 -19.32
CA LEU A 22 5.38 -1.28 -20.72
C LEU A 22 6.41 -0.60 -21.64
N SER A 23 7.28 0.25 -21.09
CA SER A 23 8.46 0.81 -21.77
C SER A 23 9.70 0.01 -21.39
N GLU A 24 10.59 -0.24 -22.35
CA GLU A 24 11.86 -0.94 -22.14
C GLU A 24 12.72 -0.30 -21.02
N ASN A 25 12.62 1.03 -20.86
CA ASN A 25 13.38 1.80 -19.88
C ASN A 25 12.59 2.10 -18.59
N GLY A 26 11.30 1.75 -18.53
CA GLY A 26 10.43 2.27 -17.49
C GLY A 26 10.67 1.66 -16.11
N ARG A 27 11.17 0.41 -16.01
CA ARG A 27 11.50 -0.21 -14.71
C ARG A 27 12.64 0.53 -13.99
N PRO A 28 13.83 0.75 -14.60
CA PRO A 28 14.88 1.56 -13.98
C PRO A 28 14.45 2.98 -13.61
N VAL A 29 13.62 3.62 -14.45
CA VAL A 29 13.09 4.96 -14.18
C VAL A 29 12.16 4.95 -12.98
N PHE A 30 11.25 3.98 -12.89
CA PHE A 30 10.35 3.85 -11.74
C PHE A 30 11.13 3.60 -10.45
N GLU A 31 12.10 2.69 -10.47
CA GLU A 31 12.96 2.38 -9.33
C GLU A 31 13.66 3.65 -8.81
N ALA A 32 14.26 4.44 -9.70
CA ALA A 32 14.89 5.71 -9.33
C ALA A 32 13.90 6.74 -8.76
N LEU A 33 12.68 6.84 -9.32
CA LEU A 33 11.64 7.75 -8.82
C LEU A 33 11.07 7.30 -7.47
N SER A 34 10.93 5.99 -7.25
CA SER A 34 10.50 5.42 -5.97
C SER A 34 11.55 5.65 -4.88
N GLU A 35 12.84 5.49 -5.18
CA GLU A 35 13.91 5.83 -4.24
C GLU A 35 13.95 7.34 -3.94
N TYR A 36 13.66 8.18 -4.94
CA TYR A 36 13.57 9.62 -4.76
C TYR A 36 12.37 10.03 -3.89
N ASP A 37 11.20 9.40 -4.05
CA ASP A 37 10.03 9.59 -3.16
C ASP A 37 10.35 9.31 -1.69
N ASP A 38 11.07 8.21 -1.42
CA ASP A 38 11.54 7.85 -0.09
C ASP A 38 12.42 8.95 0.51
N ILE A 39 13.36 9.51 -0.26
CA ILE A 39 14.22 10.61 0.18
C ILE A 39 13.38 11.84 0.53
N LEU A 40 12.49 12.27 -0.37
CA LEU A 40 11.63 13.44 -0.17
C LEU A 40 10.72 13.28 1.06
N SER A 41 10.18 12.08 1.25
CA SER A 41 9.32 11.73 2.38
C SER A 41 10.08 11.77 3.71
N LEU A 42 11.29 11.20 3.75
CA LEU A 42 12.13 11.19 4.95
C LEU A 42 12.66 12.59 5.32
N GLU A 43 12.86 13.46 4.32
CA GLU A 43 13.20 14.87 4.53
C GLU A 43 12.02 15.71 5.03
N ASN A 44 10.79 15.17 5.05
CA ASN A 44 9.55 15.90 5.34
C ASN A 44 9.41 17.16 4.48
N ARG A 45 9.69 17.03 3.17
CA ARG A 45 9.62 18.18 2.25
C ARG A 45 8.24 18.83 2.30
N PRO A 46 8.12 20.16 2.50
CA PRO A 46 6.83 20.83 2.58
C PRO A 46 5.98 20.63 1.33
N GLY A 47 4.72 20.21 1.52
CA GLY A 47 3.78 19.97 0.43
C GLY A 47 3.97 18.64 -0.31
N TYR A 48 4.77 17.71 0.25
CA TYR A 48 5.00 16.37 -0.28
C TYR A 48 4.48 15.32 0.71
N GLU A 49 3.84 14.27 0.23
CA GLU A 49 3.37 13.14 1.03
C GLU A 49 3.95 11.81 0.50
N PRO A 50 4.22 10.81 1.38
CA PRO A 50 4.68 9.50 0.94
C PRO A 50 3.73 8.85 -0.06
N GLY A 51 4.28 8.32 -1.15
CA GLY A 51 3.51 7.75 -2.26
C GLY A 51 3.25 8.74 -3.40
N ASP A 52 3.64 10.02 -3.27
CA ASP A 52 3.61 10.97 -4.38
C ASP A 52 4.49 10.53 -5.57
N THR A 53 5.23 9.41 -5.50
CA THR A 53 5.77 8.66 -6.65
C THR A 53 4.78 8.59 -7.82
N LEU A 54 3.50 8.31 -7.57
CA LEU A 54 2.49 8.25 -8.64
C LEU A 54 2.32 9.60 -9.34
N LYS A 55 2.43 10.71 -8.61
CA LYS A 55 2.47 12.04 -9.20
C LYS A 55 3.75 12.26 -9.99
N LEU A 56 4.90 11.84 -9.45
CA LEU A 56 6.20 11.95 -10.10
C LEU A 56 6.26 11.20 -11.43
N ILE A 57 5.56 10.07 -11.58
CA ILE A 57 5.62 9.33 -12.85
C ILE A 57 4.74 9.94 -13.95
N VAL A 58 3.79 10.85 -13.65
CA VAL A 58 2.85 11.40 -14.65
C VAL A 58 3.55 11.97 -15.90
N PRO A 59 4.62 12.80 -15.77
CA PRO A 59 5.35 13.28 -16.94
C PRO A 59 5.99 12.15 -17.75
N PHE A 60 6.46 11.10 -17.10
CA PHE A 60 7.01 9.91 -17.77
C PHE A 60 5.94 9.08 -18.46
N LEU A 61 4.75 8.93 -17.87
CA LEU A 61 3.61 8.28 -18.53
C LEU A 61 3.27 8.98 -19.86
N SER A 62 3.23 10.32 -19.84
CA SER A 62 3.00 11.13 -21.04
C SER A 62 4.16 11.04 -22.04
N TYR A 63 5.41 11.07 -21.56
CA TYR A 63 6.62 10.94 -22.40
C TYR A 63 6.67 9.59 -23.13
N TYR A 64 6.25 8.51 -22.47
CA TYR A 64 6.14 7.18 -23.10
C TYR A 64 4.89 7.01 -23.96
N GLY A 65 4.00 7.99 -23.99
CA GLY A 65 2.75 7.93 -24.75
C GLY A 65 1.74 6.93 -24.19
N PHE A 66 1.78 6.67 -22.88
CA PHE A 66 0.84 5.78 -22.23
C PHE A 66 -0.53 6.43 -22.06
N SER A 67 -1.57 5.62 -22.20
CA SER A 67 -2.96 6.04 -22.01
C SER A 67 -3.56 5.43 -20.75
N GLU A 68 -4.68 5.99 -20.28
CA GLU A 68 -5.46 5.38 -19.19
C GLU A 68 -6.00 3.98 -19.55
N ALA A 69 -6.14 3.68 -20.85
CA ALA A 69 -6.49 2.34 -21.32
C ALA A 69 -5.35 1.34 -21.07
N ASP A 70 -4.09 1.78 -21.13
CA ASP A 70 -2.95 0.94 -20.77
C ASP A 70 -2.93 0.63 -19.27
N ILE A 71 -3.17 1.64 -18.44
CA ILE A 71 -3.30 1.46 -16.98
C ILE A 71 -4.44 0.49 -16.67
N SER A 72 -5.59 0.65 -17.32
CA SER A 72 -6.74 -0.24 -17.16
C SER A 72 -6.44 -1.68 -17.60
N ARG A 73 -5.69 -1.86 -18.70
CA ARG A 73 -5.28 -3.17 -19.21
C ARG A 73 -4.35 -3.89 -18.26
N VAL A 74 -3.33 -3.21 -17.72
CA VAL A 74 -2.44 -3.75 -16.68
C VAL A 74 -3.24 -4.10 -15.41
N SER A 75 -4.17 -3.21 -15.01
CA SER A 75 -5.03 -3.40 -13.84
C SER A 75 -5.98 -4.58 -13.94
N ALA A 76 -6.42 -4.95 -15.14
CA ALA A 76 -7.28 -6.12 -15.36
C ALA A 76 -6.53 -7.44 -15.15
N GLY A 77 -5.20 -7.44 -15.35
CA GLY A 77 -4.33 -8.60 -15.16
C GLY A 77 -3.87 -8.82 -13.71
N ALA A 78 -4.15 -7.89 -12.80
CA ALA A 78 -3.64 -7.95 -11.43
C ALA A 78 -4.06 -9.23 -10.70
N VAL A 79 -3.20 -9.77 -9.86
CA VAL A 79 -3.52 -10.94 -9.03
C VAL A 79 -4.02 -10.47 -7.67
N LEU A 80 -4.89 -11.23 -7.01
CA LEU A 80 -5.28 -10.96 -5.62
C LEU A 80 -4.40 -11.77 -4.69
N VAL A 81 -4.13 -11.25 -3.50
CA VAL A 81 -3.53 -12.07 -2.43
C VAL A 81 -4.43 -13.28 -2.16
N SER A 82 -3.82 -14.47 -2.02
CA SER A 82 -4.55 -15.72 -1.80
C SER A 82 -5.52 -15.57 -0.62
N GLY A 83 -6.73 -16.10 -0.74
CA GLY A 83 -7.74 -16.06 0.33
C GLY A 83 -8.35 -14.68 0.61
N MET A 84 -7.88 -13.59 0.00
CA MET A 84 -8.39 -12.25 0.34
C MET A 84 -9.83 -12.03 -0.13
N LYS A 85 -10.27 -12.70 -1.19
CA LYS A 85 -11.69 -12.71 -1.57
C LYS A 85 -12.54 -13.34 -0.45
N ASP A 86 -12.08 -14.45 0.13
CA ASP A 86 -12.79 -15.13 1.22
C ASP A 86 -12.84 -14.24 2.47
N VAL A 87 -11.78 -13.47 2.75
CA VAL A 87 -11.77 -12.47 3.83
C VAL A 87 -12.86 -11.43 3.62
N VAL A 88 -12.92 -10.82 2.44
CA VAL A 88 -13.93 -9.79 2.12
C VAL A 88 -15.35 -10.37 2.19
N ASP A 89 -15.57 -11.55 1.64
CA ASP A 89 -16.87 -12.23 1.71
C ASP A 89 -17.27 -12.54 3.16
N TRP A 90 -16.34 -13.03 3.98
CA TRP A 90 -16.56 -13.33 5.40
C TRP A 90 -16.93 -12.07 6.20
N LEU A 91 -16.20 -10.97 6.01
CA LEU A 91 -16.49 -9.69 6.68
C LEU A 91 -17.90 -9.20 6.34
N ARG A 92 -18.25 -9.21 5.05
CA ARG A 92 -19.58 -8.79 4.60
C ARG A 92 -20.69 -9.68 5.12
N SER A 93 -20.45 -11.00 5.23
CA SER A 93 -21.44 -11.94 5.80
C SER A 93 -21.79 -11.64 7.27
N ARG A 94 -20.91 -10.92 7.98
CA ARG A 94 -21.09 -10.46 9.35
C ARG A 94 -21.66 -9.06 9.47
N GLY A 95 -21.97 -8.42 8.34
CA GLY A 95 -22.47 -7.05 8.29
C GLY A 95 -21.37 -5.99 8.37
N GLU A 96 -20.09 -6.39 8.34
CA GLU A 96 -18.98 -5.45 8.36
C GLU A 96 -18.83 -4.70 7.04
N GLN A 97 -18.46 -3.42 7.14
CA GLN A 97 -18.12 -2.58 5.99
C GLN A 97 -16.64 -2.75 5.64
N VAL A 98 -16.35 -3.11 4.39
CA VAL A 98 -14.99 -3.20 3.86
C VAL A 98 -14.72 -1.98 2.97
N ARG A 99 -13.65 -1.23 3.29
CA ARG A 99 -13.20 -0.06 2.53
C ARG A 99 -11.79 -0.29 2.00
N ILE A 100 -11.47 0.34 0.86
CA ILE A 100 -10.13 0.34 0.28
C ILE A 100 -9.60 1.78 0.29
N ILE A 101 -8.38 1.98 0.76
CA ILE A 101 -7.70 3.29 0.75
C ILE A 101 -6.32 3.09 0.13
N SER A 102 -6.13 3.51 -1.10
CA SER A 102 -4.97 3.16 -1.92
C SER A 102 -4.30 4.38 -2.52
N THR A 103 -2.98 4.35 -2.63
CA THR A 103 -2.25 5.32 -3.44
C THR A 103 -2.52 5.13 -4.92
N SER A 104 -2.77 3.91 -5.41
CA SER A 104 -2.91 3.60 -6.84
C SER A 104 -3.98 4.44 -7.53
N TYR A 105 -3.85 4.58 -8.85
CA TYR A 105 -4.85 5.25 -9.66
C TYR A 105 -6.22 4.56 -9.60
N GLU A 106 -7.28 5.34 -9.76
CA GLU A 106 -8.67 4.87 -9.72
C GLU A 106 -8.95 3.71 -10.68
N GLN A 107 -8.34 3.69 -11.87
CA GLN A 107 -8.45 2.62 -12.84
C GLN A 107 -8.01 1.27 -12.24
N HIS A 108 -6.95 1.28 -11.42
CA HIS A 108 -6.49 0.10 -10.71
C HIS A 108 -7.36 -0.22 -9.50
N ALA A 109 -7.58 0.77 -8.64
CA ALA A 109 -8.29 0.59 -7.38
C ALA A 109 -9.71 0.04 -7.60
N HIS A 110 -10.44 0.59 -8.57
CA HIS A 110 -11.76 0.09 -8.93
C HIS A 110 -11.72 -1.28 -9.63
N SER A 111 -10.66 -1.61 -10.39
CA SER A 111 -10.51 -2.93 -11.01
C SER A 111 -10.40 -4.03 -9.94
N VAL A 112 -9.52 -3.83 -8.95
CA VAL A 112 -9.32 -4.75 -7.84
C VAL A 112 -10.56 -4.78 -6.93
N GLY A 113 -11.09 -3.60 -6.57
CA GLY A 113 -12.29 -3.48 -5.75
C GLY A 113 -13.49 -4.24 -6.34
N ARG A 114 -13.76 -4.13 -7.65
CA ARG A 114 -14.83 -4.89 -8.32
C ARG A 114 -14.67 -6.39 -8.17
N ARG A 115 -13.44 -6.93 -8.25
CA ARG A 115 -13.18 -8.37 -8.13
C ARG A 115 -13.35 -8.89 -6.71
N LEU A 116 -13.11 -8.02 -5.72
CA LEU A 116 -13.40 -8.28 -4.31
C LEU A 116 -14.87 -7.99 -3.94
N GLY A 117 -15.64 -7.38 -4.84
CA GLY A 117 -17.03 -6.99 -4.61
C GLY A 117 -17.19 -5.71 -3.78
N VAL A 118 -16.14 -4.90 -3.62
CA VAL A 118 -16.18 -3.60 -2.94
C VAL A 118 -16.70 -2.54 -3.93
N ALA A 119 -17.70 -1.75 -3.51
CA ALA A 119 -18.32 -0.75 -4.38
C ALA A 119 -17.41 0.48 -4.52
N GLY A 120 -17.50 1.20 -5.64
CA GLY A 120 -16.63 2.36 -5.89
C GLY A 120 -16.71 3.47 -4.83
N ARG A 121 -17.88 3.68 -4.22
CA ARG A 121 -18.06 4.64 -3.10
C ARG A 121 -17.31 4.24 -1.82
N ASP A 122 -16.93 2.97 -1.72
CA ASP A 122 -16.22 2.38 -0.59
C ASP A 122 -14.69 2.31 -0.87
N ILE A 123 -14.22 3.02 -1.91
CA ILE A 123 -12.83 3.06 -2.36
C ILE A 123 -12.37 4.53 -2.39
N ALA A 124 -11.25 4.82 -1.74
CA ALA A 124 -10.51 6.06 -1.88
C ALA A 124 -9.20 5.77 -2.61
N SER A 125 -8.95 6.48 -3.70
CA SER A 125 -7.80 6.28 -4.58
C SER A 125 -7.38 7.57 -5.28
N THR A 126 -6.24 7.54 -5.95
CA THR A 126 -5.72 8.70 -6.68
C THR A 126 -6.47 8.88 -8.00
N GLY A 127 -7.05 10.07 -8.20
CA GLY A 127 -7.62 10.45 -9.48
C GLY A 127 -6.52 10.71 -10.51
N LEU A 128 -6.74 10.27 -11.75
CA LEU A 128 -5.82 10.51 -12.85
C LEU A 128 -6.61 10.78 -14.13
N ASP A 129 -6.39 11.95 -14.71
CA ASP A 129 -6.76 12.29 -16.08
C ASP A 129 -5.48 12.60 -16.86
N LEU A 130 -5.08 11.68 -17.73
CA LEU A 130 -3.87 11.88 -18.56
C LEU A 130 -4.15 12.75 -19.78
N GLY A 131 -5.42 12.90 -20.18
CA GLY A 131 -5.82 13.69 -21.34
C GLY A 131 -5.57 15.19 -21.17
N GLU A 132 -5.58 15.68 -19.93
CA GLU A 132 -5.35 17.10 -19.61
C GLU A 132 -3.86 17.47 -19.43
N PHE A 133 -2.96 16.49 -19.35
CA PHE A 133 -1.54 16.75 -19.12
C PHE A 133 -0.74 16.87 -20.44
N THR A 134 -0.22 18.06 -20.71
CA THR A 134 0.59 18.34 -21.91
C THR A 134 2.05 18.61 -21.56
N LEU A 135 2.97 17.89 -22.20
CA LEU A 135 4.40 18.15 -22.12
C LEU A 135 4.80 19.26 -23.09
N ASP A 136 5.52 20.28 -22.60
CA ASP A 136 6.26 21.19 -23.46
C ASP A 136 7.62 20.59 -23.89
N SER A 137 8.31 21.27 -24.82
CA SER A 137 9.59 20.79 -25.34
C SER A 137 10.69 20.70 -24.30
N ASP A 138 10.69 21.60 -23.32
CA ASP A 138 11.76 21.73 -22.34
C ASP A 138 11.64 20.61 -21.29
N VAL A 139 10.42 20.32 -20.83
CA VAL A 139 10.12 19.16 -19.98
C VAL A 139 10.44 17.87 -20.72
N HIS A 140 10.06 17.75 -21.99
CA HIS A 140 10.36 16.55 -22.78
C HIS A 140 11.88 16.28 -22.89
N ASP A 141 12.68 17.32 -23.15
CA ASP A 141 14.14 17.19 -23.20
C ASP A 141 14.75 16.88 -21.83
N ALA A 142 14.20 17.45 -20.75
CA ALA A 142 14.64 17.14 -19.39
C ALA A 142 14.37 15.67 -19.02
N LEU A 143 13.16 15.16 -19.29
CA LEU A 143 12.79 13.76 -19.03
C LEU A 143 13.72 12.79 -19.78
N ARG A 144 14.02 13.08 -21.05
CA ARG A 144 14.96 12.29 -21.85
C ARG A 144 16.37 12.27 -21.25
N GLN A 145 16.86 13.40 -20.74
CA GLN A 145 18.18 13.48 -20.12
C GLN A 145 18.23 12.72 -18.79
N ILE A 146 17.17 12.84 -17.98
CA ILE A 146 17.02 12.11 -16.72
C ILE A 146 16.98 10.61 -16.98
N GLU A 147 16.13 10.14 -17.91
CA GLU A 147 16.07 8.72 -18.30
C GLU A 147 17.46 8.21 -18.68
N LYS A 148 18.17 8.92 -19.56
CA LYS A 148 19.53 8.53 -19.96
C LYS A 148 20.46 8.40 -18.74
N LYS A 149 20.41 9.35 -17.80
CA LYS A 149 21.26 9.34 -16.61
C LYS A 149 20.90 8.22 -15.63
N VAL A 150 19.60 7.93 -15.47
CA VAL A 150 19.14 6.78 -14.69
C VAL A 150 19.64 5.47 -15.31
N LEU A 151 19.61 5.33 -16.63
CA LEU A 151 20.13 4.14 -17.30
C LEU A 151 21.66 4.01 -17.20
N GLU A 152 22.40 5.11 -17.02
CA GLU A 152 23.85 5.10 -16.82
C GLU A 152 24.25 4.63 -15.41
N GLY A 153 23.42 4.84 -14.38
CA GLY A 153 23.84 4.56 -13.00
C GLY A 153 22.79 4.65 -11.88
N GLY A 154 21.50 4.58 -12.19
CA GLY A 154 20.41 4.67 -11.21
C GLY A 154 20.23 6.07 -10.63
N LEU A 155 19.70 6.15 -9.41
CA LEU A 155 19.50 7.42 -8.69
C LEU A 155 20.81 7.97 -8.11
N SER A 156 21.57 8.68 -8.93
CA SER A 156 22.79 9.39 -8.50
C SER A 156 22.47 10.80 -7.96
N SER A 157 23.44 11.44 -7.29
CA SER A 157 23.31 12.85 -6.86
C SER A 157 22.98 13.81 -8.01
N ASP A 158 23.52 13.53 -9.20
CA ASP A 158 23.25 14.33 -10.39
C ASP A 158 21.80 14.14 -10.85
N VAL A 159 21.28 12.91 -10.81
CA VAL A 159 19.88 12.61 -11.12
C VAL A 159 18.95 13.27 -10.11
N ILE A 160 19.27 13.21 -8.81
CA ILE A 160 18.51 13.90 -7.75
C ILE A 160 18.44 15.40 -8.03
N ALA A 161 19.57 16.04 -8.36
CA ALA A 161 19.59 17.47 -8.69
C ALA A 161 18.76 17.80 -9.94
N MET A 162 18.78 16.93 -10.96
CA MET A 162 17.94 17.08 -12.16
C MET A 162 16.45 16.91 -11.86
N LEU A 163 16.08 15.95 -11.00
CA LEU A 163 14.71 15.74 -10.56
C LEU A 163 14.23 16.92 -9.70
N ASP A 164 15.07 17.43 -8.81
CA ASP A 164 14.77 18.62 -8.00
C ASP A 164 14.51 19.84 -8.88
N GLU A 165 15.37 20.09 -9.87
CA GLU A 165 15.19 21.18 -10.83
C GLU A 165 13.93 20.98 -11.68
N LEU A 166 13.72 19.77 -12.20
CA LEU A 166 12.54 19.45 -13.00
C LEU A 166 11.25 19.66 -12.22
N TYR A 167 11.11 19.08 -11.04
CA TYR A 167 9.85 19.08 -10.29
C TYR A 167 9.63 20.36 -9.51
N PHE A 168 10.65 20.86 -8.83
CA PHE A 168 10.53 21.94 -7.87
C PHE A 168 11.14 23.25 -8.37
N GLY A 169 12.26 23.20 -9.10
CA GLY A 169 12.88 24.38 -9.71
C GLY A 169 11.98 25.02 -10.78
N SER A 170 11.43 24.20 -11.68
CA SER A 170 10.51 24.64 -12.73
C SER A 170 9.06 24.85 -12.25
N GLY A 171 8.70 24.25 -11.11
CA GLY A 171 7.33 24.22 -10.59
C GLY A 171 6.43 23.18 -11.25
N LEU A 172 6.97 22.24 -12.03
CA LEU A 172 6.21 21.17 -12.69
C LEU A 172 5.38 20.34 -11.68
N PHE A 173 5.92 20.08 -10.48
CA PHE A 173 5.21 19.30 -9.46
C PHE A 173 3.85 19.91 -9.10
N GLN A 174 3.75 21.23 -9.01
CA GLN A 174 2.48 21.92 -8.72
C GLN A 174 1.53 21.93 -9.92
N GLN A 175 2.06 21.82 -11.14
CA GLN A 175 1.28 21.79 -12.38
C GLN A 175 0.68 20.40 -12.67
N ILE A 176 1.30 19.33 -12.17
CA ILE A 176 0.73 17.98 -12.23
C ILE A 176 -0.52 17.98 -11.35
N GLY A 177 -1.70 18.01 -11.98
CA GLY A 177 -3.03 18.06 -11.36
C GLY A 177 -3.46 16.78 -10.63
N VAL A 178 -2.51 15.97 -10.18
CA VAL A 178 -2.73 14.72 -9.45
C VAL A 178 -2.49 14.97 -7.96
N GLU A 179 -3.40 14.45 -7.14
CA GLU A 179 -3.27 14.43 -5.68
C GLU A 179 -3.30 12.97 -5.20
N VAL A 180 -2.14 12.44 -4.79
CA VAL A 180 -2.02 11.03 -4.44
C VAL A 180 -2.60 10.75 -3.08
N VAL A 181 -3.43 9.71 -2.93
CA VAL A 181 -4.00 9.30 -1.64
C VAL A 181 -2.99 8.47 -0.83
N GLY A 182 -1.91 9.12 -0.40
CA GLY A 182 -0.84 8.57 0.45
C GLY A 182 -0.68 9.34 1.76
N GLY A 183 -0.04 8.73 2.77
CA GLY A 183 0.31 9.39 4.02
C GLY A 183 -0.91 10.00 4.73
N GLN A 184 -0.92 11.33 4.90
CA GLN A 184 -1.99 12.02 5.61
C GLN A 184 -3.34 11.88 4.89
N ARG A 185 -3.35 11.84 3.56
CA ARG A 185 -4.59 11.71 2.79
C ARG A 185 -5.25 10.34 2.97
N LYS A 186 -4.50 9.29 3.35
CA LYS A 186 -5.09 8.00 3.77
C LYS A 186 -5.83 8.14 5.10
N VAL A 187 -5.28 8.90 6.04
CA VAL A 187 -5.96 9.24 7.31
C VAL A 187 -7.25 9.99 7.03
N ASP A 188 -7.20 11.02 6.19
CA ASP A 188 -8.36 11.85 5.86
C ASP A 188 -9.47 11.01 5.19
N ALA A 189 -9.11 10.08 4.30
CA ALA A 189 -10.03 9.13 3.70
C ALA A 189 -10.66 8.17 4.73
N LEU A 190 -9.87 7.68 5.69
CA LEU A 190 -10.35 6.82 6.78
C LEU A 190 -11.35 7.57 7.67
N LEU A 191 -11.01 8.79 8.09
CA LEU A 191 -11.87 9.62 8.93
C LEU A 191 -13.19 9.98 8.21
N ARG A 192 -13.13 10.27 6.91
CA ARG A 192 -14.32 10.48 6.09
C ARG A 192 -15.20 9.23 6.07
N PHE A 193 -14.63 8.05 5.81
CA PHE A 193 -15.40 6.81 5.80
C PHE A 193 -16.01 6.47 7.16
N ALA A 194 -15.28 6.69 8.26
CA ALA A 194 -15.80 6.50 9.61
C ALA A 194 -16.98 7.45 9.89
N ALA A 195 -16.85 8.73 9.52
CA ALA A 195 -17.93 9.71 9.66
C ALA A 195 -19.16 9.37 8.81
N GLU A 196 -18.98 8.94 7.57
CA GLU A 196 -20.06 8.48 6.69
C GLU A 196 -20.79 7.24 7.23
N ALA A 197 -20.05 6.33 7.86
CA ALA A 197 -20.57 5.14 8.51
C ALA A 197 -21.22 5.43 9.87
N GLY A 198 -20.95 6.59 10.48
CA GLY A 198 -21.33 6.89 11.85
C GLY A 198 -20.59 6.04 12.89
N GLU A 199 -19.38 5.59 12.55
CA GLU A 199 -18.53 4.75 13.40
C GLU A 199 -17.42 5.57 14.06
N ASP A 200 -17.06 5.21 15.29
CA ASP A 200 -15.89 5.77 15.98
C ASP A 200 -14.62 5.09 15.47
N VAL A 201 -13.50 5.82 15.39
CA VAL A 201 -12.22 5.25 14.92
C VAL A 201 -11.74 4.11 15.83
N SER A 202 -12.15 4.10 17.10
CA SER A 202 -11.89 3.00 18.04
C SER A 202 -12.59 1.67 17.65
N ASP A 203 -13.57 1.70 16.75
CA ASP A 203 -14.26 0.53 16.20
C ASP A 203 -13.75 0.15 14.79
N VAL A 204 -12.67 0.79 14.32
CA VAL A 204 -12.09 0.55 12.99
C VAL A 204 -10.89 -0.39 13.06
N VAL A 205 -10.79 -1.28 12.08
CA VAL A 205 -9.56 -2.01 11.77
C VAL A 205 -8.90 -1.40 10.52
N ALA A 206 -7.61 -1.10 10.58
CA ALA A 206 -6.82 -0.68 9.43
C ALA A 206 -5.72 -1.72 9.12
N VAL A 207 -5.58 -2.08 7.85
CA VAL A 207 -4.58 -3.04 7.38
C VAL A 207 -3.69 -2.38 6.33
N GLY A 208 -2.38 -2.33 6.56
CA GLY A 208 -1.41 -1.69 5.67
C GLY A 208 -0.07 -2.42 5.67
N ASP A 209 0.85 -2.03 4.78
CA ASP A 209 2.12 -2.73 4.59
C ASP A 209 3.33 -1.80 4.41
N SER A 210 3.14 -0.52 4.08
CA SER A 210 4.20 0.35 3.59
C SER A 210 4.26 1.74 4.23
N ILE A 211 5.22 2.56 3.79
CA ILE A 211 5.38 3.95 4.25
C ILE A 211 4.13 4.80 3.98
N THR A 212 3.31 4.43 3.00
CA THR A 212 2.09 5.19 2.69
C THR A 212 0.99 5.01 3.73
N ASP A 213 1.10 3.98 4.59
CA ASP A 213 0.08 3.57 5.56
C ASP A 213 0.37 3.99 7.00
N TYR A 214 1.62 4.32 7.32
CA TYR A 214 2.03 4.42 8.73
C TYR A 214 1.21 5.45 9.52
N LYS A 215 0.82 6.57 8.90
CA LYS A 215 -0.03 7.60 9.53
C LYS A 215 -1.44 7.05 9.80
N MET A 216 -2.00 6.29 8.85
CA MET A 216 -3.32 5.66 8.99
C MET A 216 -3.32 4.60 10.09
N LEU A 217 -2.30 3.74 10.13
CA LEU A 217 -2.16 2.73 11.18
C LEU A 217 -1.99 3.36 12.56
N ARG A 218 -1.13 4.39 12.67
CA ARG A 218 -0.95 5.13 13.91
C ARG A 218 -2.26 5.77 14.39
N GLU A 219 -2.99 6.45 13.51
CA GLU A 219 -4.27 7.09 13.87
C GLU A 219 -5.25 6.07 14.47
N VAL A 220 -5.40 4.92 13.82
CA VAL A 220 -6.30 3.87 14.31
C VAL A 220 -5.83 3.29 15.64
N SER A 221 -4.53 3.01 15.79
CA SER A 221 -3.96 2.47 17.03
C SER A 221 -4.08 3.46 18.20
N ASP A 222 -3.79 4.75 17.98
CA ASP A 222 -3.88 5.82 18.98
C ASP A 222 -5.33 6.08 19.41
N ALA A 223 -6.29 5.97 18.48
CA ALA A 223 -7.72 6.10 18.75
C ALA A 223 -8.30 4.88 19.50
N GLY A 224 -7.56 3.78 19.62
CA GLY A 224 -8.01 2.56 20.30
C GLY A 224 -8.65 1.50 19.39
N GLY A 225 -8.62 1.72 18.08
CA GLY A 225 -8.98 0.74 17.07
C GLY A 225 -7.90 -0.35 16.93
N LEU A 226 -7.87 -1.02 15.78
CA LEU A 226 -6.86 -2.05 15.51
C LEU A 226 -6.05 -1.78 14.24
N ALA A 227 -4.75 -1.61 14.40
CA ALA A 227 -3.81 -1.51 13.30
C ALA A 227 -3.09 -2.84 13.02
N ILE A 228 -3.21 -3.36 11.80
CA ILE A 228 -2.57 -4.61 11.36
C ILE A 228 -1.54 -4.30 10.28
N ALA A 229 -0.29 -4.68 10.52
CA ALA A 229 0.77 -4.68 9.53
C ALA A 229 0.79 -6.01 8.77
N PHE A 230 0.47 -6.02 7.48
CA PHE A 230 0.40 -7.22 6.64
C PHE A 230 1.62 -7.32 5.75
N ASN A 231 2.49 -8.33 5.93
CA ASN A 231 3.75 -8.47 5.15
C ASN A 231 4.56 -7.16 5.04
N ALA A 232 4.49 -6.34 6.11
CA ALA A 232 4.92 -4.96 6.12
C ALA A 232 6.43 -4.70 6.07
N ASN A 233 6.80 -3.51 5.61
CA ASN A 233 8.17 -3.01 5.64
C ASN A 233 8.53 -2.34 6.99
N LYS A 234 9.76 -1.83 7.08
CA LYS A 234 10.30 -1.15 8.28
C LYS A 234 9.62 0.17 8.63
N TYR A 235 8.95 0.80 7.67
CA TYR A 235 8.29 2.10 7.86
C TYR A 235 6.88 1.94 8.41
N CYS A 236 6.21 0.83 8.08
CA CYS A 236 4.84 0.54 8.49
C CYS A 236 4.77 -0.24 9.82
N LEU A 237 5.58 -1.29 9.95
CA LEU A 237 5.49 -2.24 11.08
C LEU A 237 5.49 -1.56 12.47
N PRO A 238 6.33 -0.55 12.77
CA PRO A 238 6.37 0.06 14.10
C PRO A 238 5.09 0.78 14.55
N TYR A 239 4.16 1.04 13.63
CA TYR A 239 2.92 1.78 13.87
C TYR A 239 1.69 0.88 13.93
N ALA A 240 1.88 -0.44 13.84
CA ALA A 240 0.82 -1.42 13.98
C ALA A 240 0.70 -1.94 15.42
N ASP A 241 -0.46 -2.50 15.75
CA ASP A 241 -0.67 -3.26 16.97
C ASP A 241 -0.19 -4.70 16.81
N ILE A 242 -0.46 -5.28 15.64
CA ILE A 242 -0.23 -6.68 15.31
C ILE A 242 0.42 -6.77 13.93
N GLY A 243 1.51 -7.52 13.83
CA GLY A 243 2.11 -7.96 12.58
C GLY A 243 1.54 -9.32 12.16
N VAL A 244 1.16 -9.45 10.90
CA VAL A 244 0.77 -10.71 10.27
C VAL A 244 1.64 -10.91 9.01
N ALA A 245 2.53 -11.89 9.04
CA ALA A 245 3.33 -12.30 7.89
C ALA A 245 2.80 -13.64 7.35
N THR A 246 2.28 -13.64 6.13
CA THR A 246 1.57 -14.80 5.54
C THR A 246 1.60 -14.81 4.01
N LEU A 247 1.43 -16.00 3.40
CA LEU A 247 1.14 -16.16 1.97
C LEU A 247 -0.37 -16.12 1.66
N ASP A 248 -1.23 -16.26 2.67
CA ASP A 248 -2.68 -16.28 2.53
C ASP A 248 -3.34 -15.25 3.45
N GLY A 249 -4.13 -14.36 2.84
CA GLY A 249 -4.82 -13.27 3.50
C GLY A 249 -5.79 -13.73 4.59
N ARG A 250 -6.31 -14.96 4.55
CA ARG A 250 -7.22 -15.47 5.58
C ARG A 250 -6.58 -15.57 6.97
N ALA A 251 -5.25 -15.47 7.07
CA ALA A 251 -4.56 -15.34 8.35
C ALA A 251 -4.96 -14.09 9.15
N VAL A 252 -5.58 -13.07 8.55
CA VAL A 252 -6.11 -11.94 9.33
C VAL A 252 -7.41 -12.25 10.07
N LEU A 253 -8.14 -13.32 9.68
CA LEU A 253 -9.48 -13.63 10.21
C LEU A 253 -9.52 -13.92 11.72
N PRO A 254 -8.61 -14.71 12.31
CA PRO A 254 -8.61 -14.94 13.76
C PRO A 254 -8.49 -13.63 14.54
N ILE A 255 -7.62 -12.73 14.06
CA ILE A 255 -7.35 -11.43 14.69
C ILE A 255 -8.56 -10.50 14.55
N ILE A 256 -9.09 -10.33 13.34
CA ILE A 256 -10.25 -9.46 13.10
C ILE A 256 -11.50 -10.02 13.80
N GLY A 257 -11.70 -11.34 13.81
CA GLY A 257 -12.80 -11.96 14.54
C GLY A 257 -12.74 -11.72 16.06
N ALA A 258 -11.54 -11.76 16.64
CA ALA A 258 -11.33 -11.42 18.04
C ALA A 258 -11.58 -9.93 18.32
N PHE A 259 -11.20 -9.04 17.39
CA PHE A 259 -11.54 -7.62 17.47
C PHE A 259 -13.05 -7.38 17.46
N ILE A 260 -13.77 -7.94 16.48
CA ILE A 260 -15.24 -7.81 16.37
C ILE A 260 -15.92 -8.31 17.66
N SER A 261 -15.38 -9.35 18.29
CA SER A 261 -16.01 -9.98 19.47
C SER A 261 -15.67 -9.29 20.79
N SER A 262 -14.50 -8.65 20.90
CA SER A 262 -13.95 -8.23 22.21
C SER A 262 -13.07 -6.97 22.15
N GLY A 263 -13.13 -6.23 21.04
CA GLY A 263 -12.35 -5.03 20.78
C GLY A 263 -10.84 -5.30 20.67
N ARG A 264 -10.06 -4.22 20.67
CA ARG A 264 -8.59 -4.25 20.56
C ARG A 264 -7.92 -5.21 21.53
N ARG A 265 -8.37 -5.25 22.79
CA ARG A 265 -7.83 -6.16 23.81
C ARG A 265 -7.98 -7.64 23.43
N GLY A 266 -9.12 -8.02 22.85
CA GLY A 266 -9.35 -9.38 22.37
C GLY A 266 -8.43 -9.75 21.21
N ALA A 267 -8.23 -8.83 20.26
CA ALA A 267 -7.31 -9.02 19.14
C ALA A 267 -5.85 -9.19 19.60
N LEU A 268 -5.38 -8.35 20.53
CA LEU A 268 -4.03 -8.45 21.10
C LEU A 268 -3.83 -9.77 21.86
N GLN A 269 -4.83 -10.20 22.64
CA GLN A 269 -4.78 -11.49 23.32
C GLN A 269 -4.69 -12.64 22.30
N LYS A 270 -5.52 -12.62 21.25
CA LYS A 270 -5.49 -13.65 20.20
C LYS A 270 -4.14 -13.67 19.46
N ALA A 271 -3.56 -12.51 19.17
CA ALA A 271 -2.23 -12.43 18.57
C ALA A 271 -1.14 -12.99 19.50
N ALA A 272 -1.19 -12.71 20.79
CA ALA A 272 -0.25 -13.26 21.77
C ALA A 272 -0.36 -14.80 21.88
N GLU A 273 -1.59 -15.32 21.85
CA GLU A 273 -1.85 -16.77 21.81
C GLU A 273 -1.23 -17.40 20.55
N LEU A 274 -1.48 -16.83 19.37
CA LEU A 274 -0.97 -17.33 18.09
C LEU A 274 0.54 -17.18 17.93
N GLU A 275 1.13 -16.11 18.48
CA GLU A 275 2.58 -15.90 18.52
C GLU A 275 3.27 -16.93 19.42
N SER A 276 2.63 -17.32 20.53
CA SER A 276 3.16 -18.33 21.45
C SER A 276 2.91 -19.76 20.95
N ASP A 277 1.76 -20.04 20.35
CA ASP A 277 1.35 -21.35 19.88
C ASP A 277 0.43 -21.25 18.66
N ILE A 278 1.02 -21.43 17.49
CA ILE A 278 0.31 -21.35 16.21
C ILE A 278 -0.70 -22.49 16.01
N THR A 279 -0.58 -23.60 16.76
CA THR A 279 -1.48 -24.76 16.63
C THR A 279 -2.90 -24.48 17.11
N VAL A 280 -3.11 -23.37 17.82
CA VAL A 280 -4.43 -22.83 18.17
C VAL A 280 -5.32 -22.69 16.93
N LEU A 281 -4.74 -22.41 15.76
CA LEU A 281 -5.46 -22.35 14.49
C LEU A 281 -6.22 -23.65 14.16
N GLU A 282 -5.68 -24.83 14.50
CA GLU A 282 -6.36 -26.11 14.26
C GLU A 282 -7.67 -26.21 15.04
N SER A 283 -7.62 -25.80 16.31
CA SER A 283 -8.77 -25.87 17.21
C SER A 283 -9.89 -24.89 16.83
N GLU A 284 -9.56 -23.86 16.03
CA GLU A 284 -10.48 -22.79 15.61
C GLU A 284 -10.93 -22.92 14.14
N GLY A 285 -10.57 -24.01 13.45
CA GLY A 285 -11.00 -24.27 12.07
C GLY A 285 -10.20 -23.51 11.01
N TYR A 286 -8.96 -23.15 11.33
CA TYR A 286 -7.98 -22.52 10.43
C TYR A 286 -6.78 -23.43 10.16
N ASP A 287 -6.96 -24.76 10.27
CA ASP A 287 -5.93 -25.79 10.06
C ASP A 287 -5.26 -25.69 8.68
N TYR A 288 -6.02 -25.32 7.64
CA TYR A 288 -5.48 -25.09 6.29
C TYR A 288 -4.40 -24.01 6.21
N LEU A 289 -4.30 -23.09 7.19
CA LEU A 289 -3.21 -22.10 7.24
C LEU A 289 -1.87 -22.73 7.68
N LEU A 290 -1.92 -23.84 8.41
CA LEU A 290 -0.72 -24.57 8.83
C LEU A 290 -0.15 -25.47 7.72
N GLU A 291 -0.98 -25.78 6.72
CA GLU A 291 -0.59 -26.57 5.54
C GLU A 291 0.10 -25.72 4.45
N LEU A 292 0.18 -24.40 4.63
CA LEU A 292 0.89 -23.51 3.71
C LEU A 292 2.39 -23.84 3.68
N GLU A 293 3.03 -23.62 2.54
CA GLU A 293 4.50 -23.75 2.40
C GLU A 293 5.24 -22.94 3.48
N SER A 294 4.68 -21.80 3.87
CA SER A 294 5.13 -21.01 5.01
C SER A 294 3.91 -20.65 5.86
N PRO A 295 3.73 -21.29 7.03
CA PRO A 295 2.67 -20.96 7.96
C PRO A 295 2.70 -19.47 8.35
N PRO A 296 1.54 -18.88 8.69
CA PRO A 296 1.50 -17.48 9.10
C PRO A 296 2.27 -17.26 10.39
N VAL A 297 2.95 -16.12 10.49
CA VAL A 297 3.60 -15.66 11.70
C VAL A 297 2.87 -14.43 12.22
N TYR A 298 2.47 -14.50 13.48
CA TYR A 298 1.82 -13.40 14.19
C TYR A 298 2.80 -12.77 15.17
N SER A 299 2.72 -11.47 15.35
CA SER A 299 3.55 -10.77 16.33
C SER A 299 2.79 -9.62 16.97
N VAL A 300 2.74 -9.59 18.31
CA VAL A 300 2.26 -8.40 19.03
C VAL A 300 3.34 -7.32 18.98
N ILE A 301 3.05 -6.18 18.33
CA ILE A 301 3.99 -5.07 18.10
C ILE A 301 3.90 -4.02 19.20
N ALA A 302 2.68 -3.75 19.70
CA ALA A 302 2.39 -2.72 20.70
C ALA A 302 3.21 -2.85 22.02
N GLU A 303 3.87 -3.99 22.26
CA GLU A 303 4.61 -4.30 23.49
C GLU A 303 6.12 -4.01 23.44
N ASN A 304 6.57 -3.03 22.64
CA ASN A 304 7.95 -2.50 22.71
C ASN A 304 9.04 -3.59 22.45
N LYS A 305 8.76 -4.49 21.50
CA LYS A 305 9.65 -5.60 21.12
C LYS A 305 10.84 -5.15 20.26
N ASP A 306 11.90 -5.95 20.26
CA ASP A 306 12.93 -5.86 19.23
C ASP A 306 12.32 -6.25 17.87
N LEU A 307 12.04 -5.24 17.05
CA LEU A 307 11.41 -5.43 15.73
C LEU A 307 12.36 -6.06 14.72
N LYS A 308 13.67 -6.17 14.98
CA LYS A 308 14.63 -6.64 13.97
C LYS A 308 14.32 -8.06 13.47
N GLY A 309 13.97 -8.96 14.38
CA GLY A 309 13.59 -10.34 14.03
C GLY A 309 12.26 -10.41 13.26
N ILE A 310 11.27 -9.64 13.72
CA ILE A 310 9.93 -9.58 13.12
C ILE A 310 10.01 -9.00 11.69
N LEU A 311 10.79 -7.92 11.51
CA LEU A 311 11.02 -7.30 10.21
C LEU A 311 11.66 -8.26 9.20
N ALA A 312 12.57 -9.14 9.64
CA ALA A 312 13.16 -10.13 8.75
C ALA A 312 12.09 -11.10 8.21
N VAL A 313 11.21 -11.59 9.09
CA VAL A 313 10.09 -12.48 8.70
C VAL A 313 9.14 -11.79 7.72
N HIS A 314 8.72 -10.55 8.04
CA HIS A 314 7.84 -9.78 7.18
C HIS A 314 8.46 -9.51 5.81
N ARG A 315 9.73 -9.12 5.76
CA ARG A 315 10.46 -8.89 4.50
C ARG A 315 10.55 -10.17 3.66
N ASP A 316 10.87 -11.30 4.29
CA ASP A 316 10.98 -12.57 3.58
C ASP A 316 9.63 -12.99 2.99
N MET A 317 8.53 -12.77 3.71
CA MET A 317 7.18 -13.02 3.20
C MET A 317 6.78 -12.03 2.09
N ARG A 318 7.06 -10.74 2.27
CA ARG A 318 6.86 -9.70 1.26
C ARG A 318 7.53 -10.08 -0.07
N MET A 319 8.78 -10.55 -0.02
CA MET A 319 9.51 -11.01 -1.20
C MET A 319 8.88 -12.25 -1.86
N LYS A 320 8.38 -13.21 -1.08
CA LYS A 320 7.69 -14.39 -1.62
C LYS A 320 6.38 -14.03 -2.33
N VAL A 321 5.64 -13.04 -1.82
CA VAL A 321 4.33 -12.65 -2.36
C VAL A 321 4.48 -11.65 -3.52
N ARG A 322 5.37 -10.66 -3.42
CA ARG A 322 5.50 -9.54 -4.38
C ARG A 322 6.64 -9.70 -5.39
N GLY A 323 7.55 -10.67 -5.21
CA GLY A 323 8.73 -10.81 -6.06
C GLY A 323 9.64 -9.58 -5.99
N GLU A 324 10.17 -9.13 -7.14
CA GLU A 324 11.08 -7.98 -7.23
C GLU A 324 10.44 -6.67 -6.74
N ALA A 325 9.13 -6.48 -6.95
CA ALA A 325 8.40 -5.32 -6.44
C ALA A 325 8.36 -5.26 -4.90
N GLY A 326 8.66 -6.38 -4.21
CA GLY A 326 8.76 -6.41 -2.75
C GLY A 326 9.94 -5.60 -2.18
N LYS A 327 10.91 -5.21 -3.03
CA LYS A 327 12.06 -4.37 -2.65
C LYS A 327 11.74 -2.88 -2.70
N LEU A 328 10.67 -2.49 -3.39
CA LEU A 328 10.23 -1.11 -3.56
C LEU A 328 9.43 -0.67 -2.33
N GLY A 329 9.63 0.59 -1.92
CA GLY A 329 9.00 1.23 -0.76
C GLY A 329 9.10 0.42 0.52
#